data_AF-A0A703T621-F1
#
_entry.id   AF-A0A703T621-F1
#
_cell.length_a   1.000
_cell.length_b   1.000
_cell.length_c   1.000
_cell.angle_alpha   90.00
_cell.angle_beta   90.00
_cell.angle_gamma   90.00
#
_symmetry.space_group_name_H-M   'P 1'
#
loop_
_entity.id
_entity.type
_entity.pdbx_description
1 polymer ?
#
loop_
_entity_poly.entity_id
_entity_poly.type
_entity_poly.pdbx_seq_one_letter_code
_entity_poly.pdbx_strand_id
1 'polypeptide(L)'
;MNRQSWLLNLSLLKTHPAFRAVFLARFISIVSLGLLGVAVPVQIQMMTHSTWQVGLSVTLTGGAMFIGLMVGGVLADRYERKKVILLARGTCGIGFIGLCVNALLPEPSLLAIYLLGLWDGFFASLGVTALLAATPALVGRENLMQAGAITMLTVRLGSVISPMLGGILLASGGVAWNYGLAAAGTFITLLPLLTLPRLPVPPQPRENPFIALLAAFRFLLASPLIGGIALLGGLVTMASAVRVLYPALAMSWQMSAAQIGLLYAAIPLGAA
;
A
#
# COMPACT_ATOMS: atom_id res chain seq x y z
N MET A 1 -7.07 -39.83 -7.99
CA MET A 1 -6.71 -38.82 -9.00
C MET A 1 -7.41 -37.51 -8.67
N ASN A 2 -6.73 -36.59 -7.98
CA ASN A 2 -7.31 -35.28 -7.64
C ASN A 2 -7.47 -34.46 -8.92
N ARG A 3 -8.71 -34.07 -9.25
CA ARG A 3 -8.98 -33.03 -10.26
C ARG A 3 -8.23 -31.77 -9.82
N GLN A 4 -7.17 -31.40 -10.53
CA GLN A 4 -6.55 -30.09 -10.38
C GLN A 4 -7.61 -29.04 -10.75
N SER A 5 -8.21 -28.42 -9.74
CA SER A 5 -9.12 -27.31 -9.97
C SER A 5 -8.30 -26.17 -10.57
N TRP A 6 -8.68 -25.71 -11.77
CA TRP A 6 -8.13 -24.52 -12.41
C TRP A 6 -8.37 -23.23 -11.60
N LEU A 7 -9.21 -23.30 -10.56
CA LEU A 7 -9.54 -22.20 -9.68
C LEU A 7 -8.62 -22.16 -8.46
N LEU A 8 -8.31 -20.93 -8.03
CA LEU A 8 -7.44 -20.64 -6.90
C LEU A 8 -8.03 -21.25 -5.62
N ASN A 9 -7.24 -22.11 -4.93
CA ASN A 9 -7.70 -22.78 -3.73
C ASN A 9 -7.75 -21.80 -2.55
N LEU A 10 -8.96 -21.53 -2.03
CA LEU A 10 -9.21 -20.60 -0.91
C LEU A 10 -9.33 -21.30 0.46
N SER A 11 -8.93 -22.57 0.58
CA SER A 11 -9.07 -23.37 1.81
C SER A 11 -8.46 -22.70 3.04
N LEU A 12 -7.35 -21.98 2.90
CA LEU A 12 -6.67 -21.29 4.01
C LEU A 12 -7.54 -20.26 4.71
N LEU A 13 -8.47 -19.62 4.01
CA LEU A 13 -9.41 -18.66 4.62
C LEU A 13 -10.41 -19.34 5.57
N LYS A 14 -10.69 -20.63 5.35
CA LYS A 14 -11.56 -21.42 6.24
C LYS A 14 -10.76 -22.02 7.40
N THR A 15 -9.59 -22.58 7.12
CA THR A 15 -8.81 -23.38 8.08
C THR A 15 -7.95 -22.53 9.02
N HIS A 16 -7.47 -21.36 8.60
CA HIS A 16 -6.57 -20.52 9.39
C HIS A 16 -7.24 -19.20 9.79
N PRO A 17 -7.84 -19.09 10.99
CA PRO A 17 -8.60 -17.90 11.40
C PRO A 17 -7.72 -16.64 11.48
N ALA A 18 -6.47 -16.76 11.93
CA ALA A 18 -5.54 -15.64 12.00
C ALA A 18 -5.14 -15.13 10.60
N PHE A 19 -4.97 -16.04 9.63
CA PHE A 19 -4.74 -15.67 8.24
C PHE A 19 -5.97 -15.03 7.61
N ARG A 20 -7.18 -15.52 7.90
CA ARG A 20 -8.43 -14.87 7.48
C ARG A 20 -8.55 -13.44 8.01
N ALA A 21 -8.17 -13.21 9.27
CA ALA A 21 -8.14 -11.86 9.85
C ALA A 21 -7.17 -10.94 9.10
N VAL A 22 -5.95 -11.41 8.80
CA VAL A 22 -4.99 -10.69 7.97
C VAL A 22 -5.55 -10.42 6.57
N PHE A 23 -6.19 -11.40 5.94
CA PHE A 23 -6.76 -11.27 4.62
C PHE A 23 -7.82 -10.17 4.57
N LEU A 24 -8.77 -10.17 5.51
CA LEU A 24 -9.81 -9.14 5.61
C LEU A 24 -9.20 -7.75 5.83
N ALA A 25 -8.26 -7.65 6.78
CA ALA A 25 -7.54 -6.41 7.05
C ALA A 25 -6.79 -5.91 5.80
N ARG A 26 -6.15 -6.82 5.06
CA ARG A 26 -5.39 -6.49 3.86
C ARG A 26 -6.31 -6.05 2.72
N PHE A 27 -7.42 -6.74 2.49
CA PHE A 27 -8.39 -6.35 1.47
C PHE A 27 -8.93 -4.95 1.71
N ILE A 28 -9.42 -4.68 2.92
CA ILE A 28 -9.93 -3.35 3.31
C ILE A 28 -8.81 -2.31 3.17
N SER A 29 -7.59 -2.60 3.65
CA SER A 29 -6.46 -1.68 3.52
C SER A 29 -6.10 -1.37 2.06
N ILE A 30 -6.16 -2.33 1.14
CA ILE A 30 -5.85 -2.08 -0.26
C ILE A 30 -6.91 -1.19 -0.88
N VAL A 31 -8.18 -1.42 -0.52
CA VAL A 31 -9.27 -0.53 -0.95
C VAL A 31 -9.05 0.89 -0.43
N SER A 32 -8.80 1.06 0.88
CA SER A 32 -8.54 2.36 1.50
C SER A 32 -7.34 3.08 0.90
N LEU A 33 -6.20 2.41 0.73
CA LEU A 33 -5.00 3.01 0.14
C LEU A 33 -5.22 3.38 -1.34
N GLY A 34 -6.01 2.59 -2.07
CA GLY A 34 -6.33 2.91 -3.45
C GLY A 34 -7.19 4.16 -3.60
N LEU A 35 -8.08 4.45 -2.65
CA LEU A 35 -8.81 5.74 -2.61
C LEU A 35 -7.85 6.93 -2.53
N LEU A 36 -6.83 6.83 -1.66
CA LEU A 36 -5.79 7.86 -1.53
C LEU A 36 -4.95 7.99 -2.81
N GLY A 37 -4.65 6.86 -3.45
CA GLY A 37 -3.92 6.80 -4.70
C GLY A 37 -4.59 7.55 -5.85
N VAL A 38 -5.91 7.78 -5.78
CA VAL A 38 -6.65 8.64 -6.71
C VAL A 38 -6.81 10.06 -6.15
N ALA A 39 -7.24 10.19 -4.88
CA ALA A 39 -7.58 11.46 -4.28
C ALA A 39 -6.39 12.43 -4.13
N VAL A 40 -5.22 11.94 -3.70
CA VAL A 40 -4.03 12.80 -3.49
C VAL A 40 -3.55 13.43 -4.80
N PRO A 41 -3.31 12.66 -5.89
CA PRO A 41 -2.91 13.26 -7.15
C PRO A 41 -3.94 14.23 -7.72
N VAL A 42 -5.23 13.88 -7.62
CA VAL A 42 -6.33 14.73 -8.09
C VAL A 42 -6.40 16.04 -7.29
N GLN A 43 -6.31 15.99 -5.97
CA GLN A 43 -6.32 17.18 -5.12
C GLN A 43 -5.17 18.12 -5.45
N ILE A 44 -3.94 17.61 -5.50
CA ILE A 44 -2.76 18.44 -5.80
C ILE A 44 -2.89 19.07 -7.18
N GLN A 45 -3.34 18.31 -8.18
CA GLN A 45 -3.52 18.82 -9.52
C GLN A 45 -4.60 19.90 -9.60
N MET A 46 -5.73 19.73 -8.89
CA MET A 46 -6.79 20.74 -8.82
C MET A 46 -6.32 22.02 -8.13
N MET A 47 -5.48 21.91 -7.10
CA MET A 47 -4.96 23.06 -6.35
C MET A 47 -3.87 23.82 -7.09
N THR A 48 -2.99 23.12 -7.81
CA THR A 48 -1.75 23.69 -8.34
C THR A 48 -1.71 23.79 -9.86
N HIS A 49 -2.59 23.07 -10.56
CA HIS A 49 -2.54 22.82 -12.00
C HIS A 49 -1.17 22.32 -12.51
N SER A 50 -0.34 21.76 -11.62
CA SER A 50 1.05 21.39 -11.90
C SER A 50 1.29 19.90 -11.69
N THR A 51 1.52 19.19 -12.79
CA THR A 51 1.86 17.76 -12.78
C THR A 51 3.19 17.50 -12.08
N TRP A 52 4.09 18.48 -12.06
CA TRP A 52 5.34 18.44 -11.31
C TRP A 52 5.09 18.28 -9.81
N GLN A 53 4.14 19.03 -9.23
CA GLN A 53 3.80 18.96 -7.81
C GLN A 53 3.19 17.62 -7.43
N VAL A 54 2.42 17.00 -8.34
CA VAL A 54 1.90 15.64 -8.17
C VAL A 54 3.05 14.63 -8.16
N GLY A 55 3.96 14.71 -9.13
CA GLY A 55 5.13 13.83 -9.22
C GLY A 55 6.03 13.95 -7.99
N LEU A 56 6.26 15.18 -7.51
CA LEU A 56 7.00 15.44 -6.28
C LEU A 56 6.33 14.77 -5.08
N SER A 57 5.00 14.88 -4.94
CA SER A 57 4.27 14.21 -3.86
C SER A 57 4.49 12.70 -3.86
N VAL A 58 4.32 12.06 -5.02
CA VAL A 58 4.46 10.61 -5.16
C VAL A 58 5.91 10.18 -4.88
N THR A 59 6.89 10.99 -5.32
CA THR A 59 8.31 10.75 -5.08
C THR A 59 8.66 10.86 -3.59
N LEU A 60 8.15 11.89 -2.90
CA LEU A 60 8.35 12.07 -1.46
C LEU A 60 7.77 10.89 -0.69
N THR A 61 6.50 10.53 -0.93
CA THR A 61 5.86 9.36 -0.31
C THR A 61 6.65 8.08 -0.58
N GLY A 62 7.11 7.86 -1.82
CA GLY A 62 7.93 6.72 -2.19
C GLY A 62 9.28 6.68 -1.46
N GLY A 63 9.94 7.84 -1.31
CA GLY A 63 11.17 7.97 -0.54
C GLY A 63 10.99 7.65 0.94
N ALA A 64 9.91 8.17 1.55
CA ALA A 64 9.58 7.82 2.93
C ALA A 64 9.23 6.34 3.09
N MET A 65 8.53 5.75 2.10
CA MET A 65 8.24 4.32 2.06
C MET A 65 9.53 3.48 1.98
N PHE A 66 10.51 3.90 1.18
CA PHE A 66 11.81 3.22 1.12
C PHE A 66 12.51 3.21 2.49
N ILE A 67 12.59 4.36 3.14
CA ILE A 67 13.18 4.48 4.49
C ILE A 67 12.39 3.65 5.51
N GLY A 68 11.06 3.70 5.44
CA GLY A 68 10.20 2.95 6.35
C GLY A 68 10.29 1.43 6.11
N LEU A 69 10.45 0.93 4.88
CA LEU A 69 10.69 -0.50 4.64
C LEU A 69 11.98 -0.96 5.34
N MET A 70 13.03 -0.12 5.33
CA MET A 70 14.28 -0.43 6.02
C MET A 70 14.07 -0.50 7.53
N VAL A 71 13.51 0.56 8.13
CA VAL A 71 13.25 0.64 9.58
C VAL A 71 12.27 -0.46 10.03
N GLY A 72 11.27 -0.73 9.21
CA GLY A 72 10.22 -1.70 9.45
C GLY A 72 10.72 -3.13 9.53
N GLY A 73 11.75 -3.51 8.76
CA GLY A 73 12.42 -4.80 8.91
C GLY A 73 13.05 -4.93 10.30
N VAL A 74 13.82 -3.93 10.71
CA VAL A 74 14.47 -3.88 12.03
C VAL A 74 13.45 -3.98 13.16
N LEU A 75 12.35 -3.23 13.05
CA LEU A 75 11.31 -3.23 14.07
C LEU A 75 10.57 -4.57 14.12
N ALA A 76 10.31 -5.19 12.97
CA ALA A 76 9.68 -6.52 12.89
C ALA A 76 10.55 -7.65 13.48
N ASP A 77 11.87 -7.45 13.52
CA ASP A 77 12.83 -8.38 14.10
C ASP A 77 13.15 -8.09 15.57
N ARG A 78 12.84 -6.89 16.08
CA ARG A 78 13.13 -6.52 17.49
C ARG A 78 11.89 -6.49 18.36
N TYR A 79 10.73 -6.23 17.78
CA TYR A 79 9.48 -6.05 18.49
C TYR A 79 8.43 -7.04 18.02
N GLU A 80 7.43 -7.26 18.87
CA GLU A 80 6.29 -8.10 18.54
C GLU A 80 5.57 -7.59 17.28
N ARG A 81 5.52 -8.41 16.23
CA ARG A 81 5.01 -8.01 14.90
C ARG A 81 3.59 -7.47 14.95
N LYS A 82 2.73 -8.07 15.79
CA LYS A 82 1.34 -7.61 15.99
C LYS A 82 1.31 -6.14 16.42
N LYS A 83 2.16 -5.73 17.37
CA LYS A 83 2.21 -4.35 17.87
C LYS A 83 2.68 -3.39 16.79
N VAL A 84 3.72 -3.76 16.04
CA VAL A 84 4.23 -2.93 14.93
C VAL A 84 3.16 -2.73 13.87
N ILE A 85 2.44 -3.80 13.50
CA ILE A 85 1.33 -3.71 12.54
C ILE A 85 0.22 -2.78 13.05
N LEU A 86 -0.24 -2.96 14.30
CA LEU A 86 -1.30 -2.13 14.87
C LEU A 86 -0.90 -0.66 14.98
N LEU A 87 0.33 -0.38 15.41
CA LEU A 87 0.87 0.98 15.49
C LEU A 87 0.88 1.63 14.11
N ALA A 88 1.49 0.96 13.12
CA ALA A 88 1.55 1.45 11.74
C ALA A 88 0.16 1.77 11.18
N ARG A 89 -0.82 0.87 11.38
CA ARG A 89 -2.19 1.09 10.90
C ARG A 89 -2.89 2.24 11.63
N GLY A 90 -2.72 2.33 12.94
CA GLY A 90 -3.26 3.44 13.73
C GLY A 90 -2.71 4.79 13.29
N THR A 91 -1.39 4.89 13.10
CA THR A 91 -0.72 6.14 12.68
C THR A 91 -1.10 6.54 11.25
N CYS A 92 -1.24 5.59 10.32
CA CYS A 92 -1.75 5.86 8.97
C CYS A 92 -3.19 6.39 9.02
N GLY A 93 -4.06 5.76 9.82
CA GLY A 93 -5.46 6.21 9.99
C GLY A 93 -5.55 7.65 10.47
N ILE A 94 -4.70 8.05 11.44
CA ILE A 94 -4.58 9.45 11.90
C ILE A 94 -4.13 10.36 10.75
N GLY A 95 -3.14 9.94 9.97
CA GLY A 95 -2.69 10.68 8.78
C GLY A 95 -3.81 10.91 7.77
N PHE A 96 -4.68 9.93 7.56
CA PHE A 96 -5.82 10.03 6.64
C PHE A 96 -6.92 10.96 7.17
N ILE A 97 -7.13 11.00 8.49
CA ILE A 97 -7.94 12.05 9.11
C ILE A 97 -7.32 13.42 8.84
N GLY A 98 -6.00 13.56 8.99
CA GLY A 98 -5.28 14.78 8.68
C GLY A 98 -5.49 15.25 7.23
N LEU A 99 -5.44 14.32 6.27
CA LEU A 99 -5.72 14.61 4.86
C LEU A 99 -7.18 15.04 4.65
N CYS A 100 -8.12 14.38 5.31
CA CYS A 100 -9.54 14.72 5.27
C CYS A 100 -9.80 16.13 5.80
N VAL A 101 -9.26 16.45 6.98
CA VAL A 101 -9.39 17.78 7.59
C VAL A 101 -8.75 18.83 6.68
N ASN A 102 -7.54 18.60 6.17
CA ASN A 102 -6.87 19.52 5.24
C ASN A 102 -7.71 19.78 3.98
N ALA A 103 -8.39 18.76 3.46
CA ALA A 103 -9.25 18.88 2.28
C ALA A 103 -10.57 19.65 2.53
N LEU A 104 -11.02 19.72 3.77
CA LEU A 104 -12.22 20.45 4.17
C LEU A 104 -11.94 21.91 4.54
N LEU A 105 -10.66 22.31 4.64
CA LEU A 105 -10.30 23.70 4.86
C LEU A 105 -10.70 24.56 3.64
N PRO A 106 -11.07 25.84 3.84
CA PRO A 106 -11.32 26.77 2.73
C PRO A 106 -10.12 26.90 1.79
N GLU A 107 -8.91 26.86 2.37
CA GLU A 107 -7.64 26.87 1.66
C GLU A 107 -6.81 25.65 2.08
N PRO A 108 -6.93 24.51 1.36
CA PRO A 108 -6.13 23.33 1.66
C PRO A 108 -4.63 23.62 1.52
N SER A 109 -3.82 23.08 2.42
CA SER A 109 -2.37 23.26 2.39
C SER A 109 -1.69 22.17 1.57
N LEU A 110 -0.92 22.55 0.56
CA LEU A 110 -0.08 21.62 -0.22
C LEU A 110 1.03 21.01 0.63
N LEU A 111 1.63 21.81 1.52
CA LEU A 111 2.67 21.35 2.44
C LEU A 111 2.14 20.26 3.38
N ALA A 112 0.90 20.41 3.87
CA ALA A 112 0.27 19.39 4.70
C ALA A 112 0.11 18.06 3.93
N ILE A 113 -0.25 18.10 2.65
CA ILE A 113 -0.34 16.90 1.81
C ILE A 113 1.02 16.20 1.70
N TYR A 114 2.11 16.95 1.51
CA TYR A 114 3.47 16.38 1.46
C TYR A 114 3.91 15.76 2.78
N LEU A 115 3.72 16.46 3.90
CA LEU A 115 4.08 15.94 5.21
C LEU A 115 3.27 14.70 5.57
N LEU A 116 1.97 14.70 5.27
CA LEU A 116 1.10 13.55 5.50
C LEU A 116 1.39 12.39 4.54
N GLY A 117 1.82 12.67 3.31
CA GLY A 117 2.31 11.66 2.37
C GLY A 117 3.61 11.01 2.83
N LEU A 118 4.57 11.80 3.32
CA LEU A 118 5.80 11.29 3.95
C LEU A 118 5.48 10.44 5.18
N TRP A 119 4.59 10.93 6.04
CA TRP A 119 4.12 10.22 7.22
C TRP A 119 3.51 8.86 6.84
N ASP A 120 2.55 8.84 5.92
CA ASP A 120 1.89 7.61 5.51
C ASP A 120 2.87 6.64 4.84
N GLY A 121 3.70 7.10 3.89
CA GLY A 121 4.69 6.25 3.23
C GLY A 121 5.60 5.54 4.24
N PHE A 122 6.09 6.29 5.23
CA PHE A 122 6.93 5.74 6.28
C PHE A 122 6.19 4.71 7.16
N PHE A 123 5.03 5.05 7.72
CA PHE A 123 4.34 4.13 8.63
C PHE A 123 3.70 2.94 7.92
N ALA A 124 3.14 3.13 6.72
CA ALA A 124 2.53 2.06 5.94
C ALA A 124 3.55 0.96 5.60
N SER A 125 4.79 1.34 5.28
CA SER A 125 5.86 0.38 4.99
C SER A 125 6.27 -0.45 6.22
N LEU A 126 6.28 0.13 7.43
CA LEU A 126 6.47 -0.64 8.68
C LEU A 126 5.43 -1.75 8.83
N GLY A 127 4.17 -1.42 8.54
CA GLY A 127 3.07 -2.37 8.59
C GLY A 127 3.21 -3.48 7.55
N VAL A 128 3.70 -3.16 6.35
CA VAL A 128 3.93 -4.13 5.27
C VAL A 128 5.04 -5.12 5.65
N THR A 129 6.20 -4.64 6.12
CA THR A 129 7.32 -5.54 6.47
C THR A 129 6.97 -6.44 7.65
N ALA A 130 6.35 -5.88 8.70
CA ALA A 130 5.92 -6.66 9.86
C ALA A 130 4.89 -7.72 9.49
N LEU A 131 4.00 -7.43 8.53
CA LEU A 131 3.02 -8.39 8.03
C LEU A 131 3.66 -9.50 7.20
N LEU A 132 4.58 -9.17 6.29
CA LEU A 132 5.31 -10.16 5.49
C LEU A 132 6.12 -11.10 6.39
N ALA A 133 6.75 -10.56 7.43
CA ALA A 133 7.47 -11.35 8.44
C ALA A 133 6.55 -12.21 9.32
N ALA A 134 5.29 -11.79 9.50
CA ALA A 134 4.28 -12.54 10.27
C ALA A 134 3.67 -13.70 9.47
N THR A 135 3.53 -13.57 8.14
CA THR A 135 2.83 -14.55 7.29
C THR A 135 3.24 -16.00 7.51
N PRO A 136 4.55 -16.37 7.56
CA PRO A 136 4.94 -17.76 7.76
C PRO A 136 4.47 -18.35 9.09
N ALA A 137 4.39 -17.53 10.15
CA ALA A 137 3.89 -17.96 11.45
C ALA A 137 2.37 -18.12 11.49
N LEU A 138 1.64 -17.52 10.54
CA LEU A 138 0.18 -17.56 10.48
C LEU A 138 -0.36 -18.73 9.65
N VAL A 139 0.38 -19.16 8.63
CA VAL A 139 -0.08 -20.20 7.68
C VAL A 139 0.80 -21.45 7.65
N GLY A 140 2.00 -21.43 8.24
CA GLY A 140 2.98 -22.52 8.06
C GLY A 140 3.78 -22.37 6.76
N ARG A 141 4.95 -23.02 6.68
CA ARG A 141 5.88 -22.87 5.54
C ARG A 141 5.34 -23.53 4.28
N GLU A 142 4.64 -24.65 4.45
CA GLU A 142 4.00 -25.46 3.42
C GLU A 142 2.89 -24.72 2.67
N ASN A 143 2.26 -23.74 3.31
CA ASN A 143 1.13 -22.98 2.75
C ASN A 143 1.54 -21.61 2.20
N LEU A 144 2.83 -21.25 2.22
CA LEU A 144 3.31 -19.92 1.81
C LEU A 144 2.96 -19.57 0.37
N MET A 145 3.10 -20.52 -0.55
CA MET A 145 2.75 -20.30 -1.95
C MET A 145 1.26 -20.01 -2.12
N GLN A 146 0.40 -20.78 -1.44
CA GLN A 146 -1.05 -20.58 -1.49
C GLN A 146 -1.46 -19.26 -0.82
N ALA A 147 -0.87 -18.91 0.32
CA ALA A 147 -1.11 -17.64 0.99
C ALA A 147 -0.65 -16.45 0.14
N GLY A 148 0.48 -16.58 -0.55
CA GLY A 148 0.98 -15.62 -1.53
C GLY A 148 0.00 -15.43 -2.69
N ALA A 149 -0.51 -16.51 -3.28
CA ALA A 149 -1.49 -16.46 -4.35
C ALA A 149 -2.80 -15.75 -3.93
N ILE A 150 -3.33 -16.07 -2.75
CA ILE A 150 -4.52 -15.42 -2.19
C ILE A 150 -4.26 -13.92 -1.98
N THR A 151 -3.09 -13.58 -1.42
CA THR A 151 -2.70 -12.17 -1.19
C THR A 151 -2.58 -11.42 -2.50
N MET A 152 -2.00 -12.04 -3.53
CA MET A 152 -1.85 -11.43 -4.85
C MET A 152 -3.20 -11.19 -5.51
N LEU A 153 -4.11 -12.17 -5.45
CA LEU A 153 -5.50 -12.00 -5.93
C LEU A 153 -6.18 -10.81 -5.23
N THR A 154 -6.02 -10.70 -3.91
CA THR A 154 -6.52 -9.57 -3.10
C THR A 154 -6.00 -8.23 -3.63
N VAL A 155 -4.70 -8.16 -3.91
CA VAL A 155 -4.06 -6.96 -4.47
C VAL A 155 -4.59 -6.62 -5.85
N ARG A 156 -4.76 -7.61 -6.73
CA ARG A 156 -5.28 -7.39 -8.08
C ARG A 156 -6.71 -6.86 -8.03
N LEU A 157 -7.61 -7.55 -7.32
CA LEU A 157 -9.00 -7.10 -7.17
C LEU A 157 -9.09 -5.71 -6.54
N GLY A 158 -8.36 -5.50 -5.45
CA GLY A 158 -8.33 -4.21 -4.77
C GLY A 158 -7.80 -3.09 -5.67
N SER A 159 -6.79 -3.35 -6.51
CA SER A 159 -6.23 -2.35 -7.43
C SER A 159 -7.17 -1.94 -8.56
N VAL A 160 -8.18 -2.75 -8.89
CA VAL A 160 -9.23 -2.43 -9.86
C VAL A 160 -10.42 -1.76 -9.19
N ILE A 161 -10.89 -2.33 -8.07
CA ILE A 161 -12.09 -1.85 -7.38
C ILE A 161 -11.84 -0.48 -6.75
N SER A 162 -10.67 -0.29 -6.14
CA SER A 162 -10.39 0.93 -5.37
C SER A 162 -10.38 2.21 -6.20
N PRO A 163 -9.76 2.29 -7.39
CA PRO A 163 -9.78 3.55 -8.14
C PRO A 163 -11.16 3.82 -8.76
N MET A 164 -11.91 2.77 -9.09
CA MET A 164 -13.30 2.88 -9.56
C MET A 164 -14.18 3.50 -8.47
N LEU A 165 -14.11 2.97 -7.24
CA LEU A 165 -14.78 3.58 -6.08
C LEU A 165 -14.26 4.99 -5.83
N GLY A 166 -12.96 5.22 -5.92
CA GLY A 166 -12.36 6.53 -5.70
C GLY A 166 -12.89 7.60 -6.66
N GLY A 167 -12.99 7.28 -7.95
CA GLY A 167 -13.57 8.18 -8.95
C GLY A 167 -15.05 8.49 -8.70
N ILE A 168 -15.84 7.50 -8.29
CA ILE A 168 -17.26 7.71 -7.93
C ILE A 168 -17.37 8.63 -6.70
N LEU A 169 -16.57 8.38 -5.67
CA LEU A 169 -16.54 9.18 -4.44
C LEU A 169 -16.07 10.61 -4.70
N LEU A 170 -15.11 10.79 -5.62
CA LEU A 170 -14.68 12.11 -6.07
C LEU A 170 -15.82 12.85 -6.76
N ALA A 171 -16.63 12.17 -7.57
CA ALA A 171 -17.74 12.78 -8.30
C ALA A 171 -18.89 13.23 -7.38
N SER A 172 -19.16 12.52 -6.28
CA SER A 172 -20.27 12.83 -5.37
C SER A 172 -19.87 13.74 -4.20
N GLY A 173 -18.75 13.46 -3.55
CA GLY A 173 -18.34 14.08 -2.28
C GLY A 173 -16.92 14.64 -2.28
N GLY A 174 -16.29 14.73 -3.46
CA GLY A 174 -14.94 15.27 -3.62
C GLY A 174 -13.85 14.43 -2.96
N VAL A 175 -12.69 15.06 -2.78
CA VAL A 175 -11.50 14.42 -2.19
C VAL A 175 -11.69 14.09 -0.71
N ALA A 176 -12.50 14.85 0.02
CA ALA A 176 -12.76 14.62 1.44
C ALA A 176 -13.46 13.29 1.72
N TRP A 177 -14.43 12.88 0.89
CA TRP A 177 -15.08 11.56 1.02
C TRP A 177 -14.09 10.41 0.84
N ASN A 178 -13.14 10.55 -0.09
CA ASN A 178 -12.08 9.56 -0.28
C ASN A 178 -11.20 9.44 0.96
N TYR A 179 -10.76 10.55 1.54
CA TYR A 179 -9.95 10.54 2.76
C TYR A 179 -10.71 10.03 3.98
N GLY A 180 -11.96 10.45 4.17
CA GLY A 180 -12.80 10.00 5.28
C GLY A 180 -13.05 8.49 5.25
N LEU A 181 -13.40 7.93 4.08
CA LEU A 181 -13.59 6.50 3.93
C LEU A 181 -12.29 5.70 3.98
N ALA A 182 -11.18 6.26 3.48
CA ALA A 182 -9.86 5.65 3.64
C ALA A 182 -9.46 5.58 5.12
N ALA A 183 -9.68 6.66 5.89
CA ALA A 183 -9.46 6.70 7.33
C ALA A 183 -10.33 5.66 8.06
N ALA A 184 -11.65 5.69 7.83
CA ALA A 184 -12.58 4.75 8.44
C ALA A 184 -12.23 3.29 8.11
N GLY A 185 -11.97 2.97 6.84
CA GLY A 185 -11.54 1.64 6.41
C GLY A 185 -10.24 1.20 7.10
N THR A 186 -9.28 2.11 7.23
CA THR A 186 -8.01 1.84 7.91
C THR A 186 -8.20 1.52 9.39
N PHE A 187 -9.04 2.26 10.11
CA PHE A 187 -9.38 1.94 11.50
C PHE A 187 -10.17 0.64 11.63
N ILE A 188 -11.09 0.36 10.71
CA ILE A 188 -11.82 -0.92 10.66
C ILE A 188 -10.84 -2.11 10.54
N THR A 189 -9.72 -1.95 9.83
CA THR A 189 -8.70 -3.02 9.75
C THR A 189 -8.09 -3.40 11.10
N LEU A 190 -8.14 -2.53 12.11
CA LEU A 190 -7.63 -2.84 13.44
C LEU A 190 -8.47 -3.95 14.11
N LEU A 191 -9.78 -4.00 13.86
CA LEU A 191 -10.67 -4.99 14.47
C LEU A 191 -10.24 -6.45 14.19
N PRO A 192 -10.06 -6.90 12.93
CA PRO A 192 -9.53 -8.24 12.67
C PRO A 192 -8.08 -8.38 13.15
N LEU A 193 -7.24 -7.36 13.04
CA LEU A 193 -5.83 -7.46 13.47
C LEU A 193 -5.66 -7.61 14.99
N LEU A 194 -6.59 -7.09 15.79
CA LEU A 194 -6.61 -7.28 17.24
C LEU A 194 -6.85 -8.74 17.63
N THR A 195 -7.49 -9.54 16.78
CA THR A 195 -7.70 -10.99 17.01
C THR A 195 -6.46 -11.84 16.77
N LEU A 196 -5.38 -11.27 16.23
CA LEU A 196 -4.16 -12.03 15.95
C LEU A 196 -3.53 -12.58 17.22
N PRO A 197 -2.97 -13.80 17.19
CA PRO A 197 -2.19 -14.32 18.31
C PRO A 197 -0.95 -13.45 18.54
N ARG A 198 -0.33 -13.59 19.72
CA ARG A 198 0.98 -12.99 19.95
C ARG A 198 1.97 -13.63 18.98
N LEU A 199 2.75 -12.78 18.32
CA LEU A 199 3.76 -13.20 17.35
C LEU A 199 5.14 -12.90 17.92
N PRO A 200 5.72 -13.84 18.69
CA PRO A 200 6.98 -13.61 19.37
C PRO A 200 8.12 -13.40 18.38
N VAL A 201 9.10 -12.65 18.85
CA VAL A 201 10.31 -12.32 18.10
C VAL A 201 11.17 -13.59 17.97
N PRO A 202 11.54 -14.03 16.75
CA PRO A 202 12.47 -15.13 16.60
C PRO A 202 13.85 -14.71 17.14
N PRO A 203 14.57 -15.57 17.88
CA PRO A 203 15.92 -15.28 18.32
C PRO A 203 16.85 -15.33 17.10
N GLN A 204 17.15 -14.18 16.49
CA GLN A 204 18.16 -14.06 15.44
C GLN A 204 19.34 -13.20 15.90
N PRO A 205 20.56 -13.48 15.39
CA PRO A 205 21.72 -12.63 15.61
C PRO A 205 21.41 -11.21 15.17
N ARG A 206 21.70 -10.25 16.05
CA ARG A 206 21.42 -8.83 15.84
C ARG A 206 22.46 -8.23 14.89
N GLU A 207 22.35 -8.50 13.60
CA GLU A 207 23.13 -7.74 12.61
C GLU A 207 22.62 -6.30 12.55
N ASN A 208 23.55 -5.36 12.32
CA ASN A 208 23.18 -3.97 12.13
C ASN A 208 22.47 -3.85 10.75
N PRO A 209 21.21 -3.38 10.71
CA PRO A 209 20.42 -3.27 9.49
C PRO A 209 21.10 -2.46 8.39
N PHE A 210 21.85 -1.43 8.76
CA PHE A 210 22.59 -0.61 7.80
C PHE A 210 23.74 -1.39 7.17
N ILE A 211 24.41 -2.25 7.94
CA ILE A 211 25.50 -3.11 7.43
C ILE A 211 24.93 -4.18 6.50
N ALA A 212 23.82 -4.81 6.89
CA ALA A 212 23.13 -5.79 6.04
C ALA A 212 22.63 -5.17 4.73
N LEU A 213 22.10 -3.94 4.77
CA LEU A 213 21.68 -3.21 3.58
C LEU A 213 22.87 -2.84 2.68
N LEU A 214 23.97 -2.34 3.26
CA LEU A 214 25.16 -1.99 2.50
C LEU A 214 25.76 -3.24 1.84
N ALA A 215 25.73 -4.38 2.55
CA ALA A 215 26.12 -5.68 2.01
C ALA A 215 25.19 -6.12 0.87
N ALA A 216 23.87 -5.98 1.03
CA ALA A 216 22.89 -6.30 -0.01
C ALA A 216 23.05 -5.41 -1.25
N PHE A 217 23.30 -4.11 -1.06
CA PHE A 217 23.55 -3.16 -2.15
C PHE A 217 24.86 -3.47 -2.88
N ARG A 218 25.94 -3.76 -2.13
CA ARG A 218 27.21 -4.20 -2.70
C ARG A 218 27.05 -5.50 -3.49
N PHE A 219 26.25 -6.44 -2.97
CA PHE A 219 25.97 -7.71 -3.63
C PHE A 219 25.14 -7.53 -4.91
N LEU A 220 24.14 -6.64 -4.90
CA LEU A 220 23.37 -6.23 -6.07
C LEU A 220 24.28 -5.71 -7.19
N LEU A 221 25.28 -4.90 -6.84
CA LEU A 221 26.25 -4.36 -7.80
C LEU A 221 27.30 -5.40 -8.24
N ALA A 222 27.65 -6.35 -7.36
CA ALA A 222 28.65 -7.37 -7.66
C ALA A 222 28.10 -8.52 -8.53
N SER A 223 26.79 -8.82 -8.43
CA SER A 223 26.15 -9.88 -9.20
C SER A 223 25.37 -9.30 -10.39
N PRO A 224 25.86 -9.44 -11.64
CA PRO A 224 25.22 -8.83 -12.81
C PRO A 224 23.80 -9.36 -13.07
N LEU A 225 23.54 -10.64 -12.73
CA LEU A 225 22.19 -11.22 -12.86
C LEU A 225 21.21 -10.56 -11.88
N ILE A 226 21.59 -10.45 -10.61
CA ILE A 226 20.72 -9.93 -9.55
C ILE A 226 20.54 -8.42 -9.70
N GLY A 227 21.63 -7.71 -9.99
CA GLY A 227 21.61 -6.29 -10.35
C GLY A 227 20.73 -6.03 -11.58
N GLY A 228 20.82 -6.88 -12.61
CA GLY A 228 19.98 -6.80 -13.81
C GLY A 228 18.50 -7.00 -13.52
N ILE A 229 18.13 -8.00 -12.72
CA ILE A 229 16.74 -8.24 -12.29
C ILE A 229 16.21 -7.05 -11.47
N ALA A 230 17.01 -6.52 -10.55
CA ALA A 230 16.63 -5.37 -9.73
C ALA A 230 16.46 -4.10 -10.59
N LEU A 231 17.36 -3.87 -11.55
CA LEU A 231 17.27 -2.75 -12.49
C LEU A 231 16.02 -2.86 -13.35
N LEU A 232 15.75 -4.03 -13.93
CA LEU A 232 14.53 -4.28 -14.70
C LEU A 232 13.27 -4.05 -13.86
N GLY A 233 13.23 -4.55 -12.63
CA GLY A 233 12.12 -4.31 -11.71
C GLY A 233 11.94 -2.81 -11.39
N GLY A 234 13.05 -2.09 -11.18
CA GLY A 234 13.05 -0.65 -10.99
C GLY A 234 12.51 0.11 -12.21
N LEU A 235 12.96 -0.24 -13.41
CA LEU A 235 12.52 0.36 -14.67
C LEU A 235 11.03 0.09 -14.95
N VAL A 236 10.54 -1.12 -14.71
CA VAL A 236 9.11 -1.46 -14.85
C VAL A 236 8.26 -0.67 -13.84
N THR A 237 8.77 -0.50 -12.62
CA THR A 237 8.10 0.32 -11.59
C THR A 237 8.08 1.79 -11.99
N MET A 238 9.17 2.32 -12.55
CA MET A 238 9.24 3.69 -13.08
C MET A 238 8.29 3.88 -14.27
N ALA A 239 8.19 2.91 -15.17
CA ALA A 239 7.22 2.95 -16.28
C ALA A 239 5.77 3.00 -15.77
N SER A 240 5.49 2.43 -14.60
CA SER A 240 4.17 2.51 -13.96
C SER A 240 3.87 3.89 -13.35
N ALA A 241 4.86 4.79 -13.24
CA ALA A 241 4.69 6.14 -12.72
C ALA A 241 3.90 7.09 -13.66
N VAL A 242 3.59 6.65 -14.88
CA VAL A 242 2.73 7.37 -15.85
C VAL A 242 1.39 7.80 -15.24
N ARG A 243 0.91 7.10 -14.20
CA ARG A 243 -0.33 7.44 -13.47
C ARG A 243 -0.31 8.85 -12.87
N VAL A 244 0.86 9.42 -12.58
CA VAL A 244 1.02 10.82 -12.13
C VAL A 244 0.43 11.81 -13.14
N LEU A 245 0.41 11.47 -14.43
CA LEU A 245 -0.10 12.33 -15.49
C LEU A 245 -1.64 12.28 -15.59
N TYR A 246 -2.30 11.29 -14.99
CA TYR A 246 -3.73 11.05 -15.19
C TYR A 246 -4.62 12.22 -14.79
N PRO A 247 -4.41 12.89 -13.64
CA PRO A 247 -5.21 14.07 -13.30
C PRO A 247 -5.06 15.21 -14.31
N ALA A 248 -3.85 15.42 -14.85
CA ALA A 248 -3.58 16.46 -15.84
C ALA A 248 -4.21 16.12 -17.20
N LEU A 249 -4.07 14.87 -17.67
CA LEU A 249 -4.70 14.40 -18.91
C LEU A 249 -6.22 14.47 -18.82
N ALA A 250 -6.80 14.09 -17.67
CA ALA A 250 -8.23 14.15 -17.44
C ALA A 250 -8.80 15.57 -17.59
N MET A 251 -8.09 16.59 -17.10
CA MET A 251 -8.49 17.98 -17.34
C MET A 251 -8.39 18.37 -18.81
N SER A 252 -7.31 17.96 -19.50
CA SER A 252 -7.14 18.26 -20.94
C SER A 252 -8.22 17.61 -21.82
N TRP A 253 -8.67 16.42 -21.44
CA TRP A 253 -9.71 15.66 -22.14
C TRP A 253 -11.13 15.94 -21.61
N GLN A 254 -11.29 16.90 -20.69
CA GLN A 254 -12.57 17.26 -20.09
C GLN A 254 -13.32 16.06 -19.48
N MET A 255 -12.57 15.16 -18.83
CA MET A 255 -13.11 13.96 -18.20
C MET A 255 -13.78 14.26 -16.87
N SER A 256 -14.84 13.52 -16.56
CA SER A 256 -15.48 13.54 -15.24
C SER A 256 -14.65 12.79 -14.19
N ALA A 257 -14.87 13.08 -12.91
CA ALA A 257 -14.19 12.41 -11.81
C ALA A 257 -14.37 10.87 -11.80
N ALA A 258 -15.55 10.39 -12.22
CA ALA A 258 -15.80 8.96 -12.38
C ALA A 258 -14.94 8.34 -13.49
N GLN A 259 -14.76 9.05 -14.61
CA GLN A 259 -13.89 8.61 -15.71
C GLN A 259 -12.41 8.59 -15.30
N ILE A 260 -11.96 9.49 -14.42
CA ILE A 260 -10.61 9.43 -13.83
C ILE A 260 -10.43 8.11 -13.09
N GLY A 261 -11.40 7.72 -12.25
CA GLY A 261 -11.36 6.43 -11.55
C GLY A 261 -11.25 5.23 -12.49
N LEU A 262 -12.01 5.24 -13.59
CA LEU A 262 -11.91 4.22 -14.65
C LEU A 262 -10.54 4.20 -15.32
N LEU A 263 -9.93 5.36 -15.58
CA LEU A 263 -8.58 5.46 -16.15
C LEU A 263 -7.53 4.80 -15.24
N TYR A 264 -7.61 5.04 -13.92
CA TYR A 264 -6.74 4.37 -12.95
C TYR A 264 -7.01 2.85 -12.84
N ALA A 265 -8.26 2.42 -13.00
CA ALA A 265 -8.65 1.01 -12.95
C ALA A 265 -8.30 0.23 -14.23
N ALA A 266 -8.17 0.89 -15.38
CA ALA A 266 -7.94 0.26 -16.68
C ALA A 266 -6.62 -0.54 -16.74
N ILE A 267 -5.51 0.00 -16.23
CA ILE A 267 -4.22 -0.72 -16.18
C ILE A 267 -4.33 -2.02 -15.38
N PRO A 268 -4.74 -2.00 -14.10
CA PRO A 268 -4.80 -3.24 -13.32
C PRO A 268 -5.84 -4.22 -13.87
N LEU A 269 -6.90 -3.74 -14.55
CA LEU A 269 -7.88 -4.60 -15.20
C LEU A 269 -7.31 -5.30 -16.44
N GLY A 270 -6.50 -4.61 -17.26
CA GLY A 270 -5.83 -5.22 -18.41
C GLY A 270 -4.67 -6.16 -18.05
N ALA A 271 -4.19 -6.09 -16.80
CA ALA A 271 -3.12 -6.95 -16.27
C ALA A 271 -3.65 -8.12 -15.40
N ALA A 272 -4.96 -8.19 -15.17
CA ALA A 272 -5.64 -9.23 -14.40
C ALA A 272 -6.11 -10.36 -15.33
#